data_AF-A0A344UBJ6-F1
#
_entry.id   AF-A0A344UBJ6-F1
#
_cell.length_a   1.000
_cell.length_b   1.000
_cell.length_c   1.000
_cell.angle_alpha   90.00
_cell.angle_beta   90.00
_cell.angle_gamma   90.00
#
_symmetry.space_group_name_H-M   'P 1'
#
loop_
_entity.id
_entity.type
_entity.pdbx_description
1 polymer ?
#
loop_
_entity_poly.entity_id
_entity_poly.type
_entity_poly.pdbx_seq_one_letter_code
_entity_poly.pdbx_strand_id
1 'polypeptide(L)'
;MRAALVAATVIAAATTFGSAGPAHAASLCFNGVTPLPVVDGEINGTEGADDIRCLSLTNGNTLNGLGGDDTIRILGLVGNLRVYGGGGNDTITVRATLTGGFGNTALVSGGDGDDVLTLGGLELNGAEARGDAGNDTLNIAVIDPGGRAEGNEGDDLLQIDSNASTVMAGGGNDTIRGLRTDRMHLTRGSFTDAGDGTDTCRLRYPEIGTPAVAGCEVTP
;
A
#
# COMPACT_ATOMS: atom_id res chain seq x y z
N MET A 1 -37.84 69.42 -39.32
CA MET A 1 -37.39 68.75 -38.08
C MET A 1 -37.72 67.28 -38.19
N ARG A 2 -36.71 66.41 -38.28
CA ARG A 2 -36.84 64.96 -38.11
C ARG A 2 -35.65 64.52 -37.27
N ALA A 3 -35.90 64.21 -36.00
CA ALA A 3 -34.90 63.68 -35.07
C ALA A 3 -34.69 62.19 -35.39
N ALA A 4 -33.45 61.80 -35.67
CA ALA A 4 -33.06 60.39 -35.77
C ALA A 4 -32.61 59.93 -34.38
N LEU A 5 -33.37 59.02 -33.79
CA LEU A 5 -33.08 58.38 -32.51
C LEU A 5 -32.11 57.20 -32.78
N VAL A 6 -30.87 57.29 -32.32
CA VAL A 6 -29.91 56.17 -32.38
C VAL A 6 -30.07 55.35 -31.10
N ALA A 7 -30.65 54.16 -31.22
CA ALA A 7 -30.74 53.21 -30.12
C ALA A 7 -29.40 52.49 -29.96
N ALA A 8 -28.69 52.76 -28.86
CA ALA A 8 -27.49 52.01 -28.49
C ALA A 8 -27.90 50.73 -27.75
N THR A 9 -27.71 49.58 -28.40
CA THR A 9 -27.85 48.26 -27.79
C THR A 9 -26.65 47.96 -26.90
N VAL A 10 -26.86 47.95 -25.58
CA VAL A 10 -25.89 47.44 -24.61
C VAL A 10 -26.02 45.92 -24.56
N ILE A 11 -25.01 45.19 -25.04
CA ILE A 11 -24.90 43.74 -24.85
C ILE A 11 -24.22 43.52 -23.49
N ALA A 12 -25.01 43.15 -22.48
CA ALA A 12 -24.47 42.67 -21.20
C ALA A 12 -23.98 41.23 -21.38
N ALA A 13 -22.66 41.03 -21.46
CA ALA A 13 -22.07 39.70 -21.38
C ALA A 13 -22.20 39.22 -19.93
N ALA A 14 -23.12 38.29 -19.69
CA ALA A 14 -23.23 37.60 -18.40
C ALA A 14 -22.01 36.67 -18.24
N THR A 15 -21.00 37.11 -17.51
CA THR A 15 -19.92 36.23 -17.05
C THR A 15 -20.48 35.34 -15.95
N THR A 16 -20.76 34.08 -16.28
CA THR A 16 -21.07 33.07 -15.27
C THR A 16 -19.79 32.73 -14.52
N PHE A 17 -19.63 33.31 -13.33
CA PHE A 17 -18.63 32.85 -12.37
C PHE A 17 -19.07 31.49 -11.85
N GLY A 18 -18.48 30.42 -12.37
CA GLY A 18 -18.65 29.08 -11.81
C GLY A 18 -18.20 29.11 -10.35
N SER A 19 -19.07 28.69 -9.43
CA SER A 19 -18.69 28.51 -8.04
C SER A 19 -17.59 27.47 -7.99
N ALA A 20 -16.37 27.87 -7.59
CA ALA A 20 -15.34 26.91 -7.22
C ALA A 20 -15.94 26.04 -6.11
N GLY A 21 -16.16 24.76 -6.41
CA GLY A 21 -16.51 23.79 -5.39
C GLY A 21 -15.43 23.79 -4.30
N PRO A 22 -15.73 23.29 -3.09
CA PRO A 22 -14.71 23.10 -2.08
C PRO A 22 -13.53 22.35 -2.71
N ALA A 23 -12.30 22.84 -2.47
CA ALA A 23 -11.09 22.18 -2.92
C ALA A 23 -10.98 20.83 -2.18
N HIS A 24 -11.62 19.81 -2.72
CA HIS A 24 -11.35 18.43 -2.33
C HIS A 24 -9.89 18.17 -2.68
N ALA A 25 -9.11 17.71 -1.71
CA ALA A 25 -7.72 17.35 -1.93
C ALA A 25 -7.68 16.31 -3.07
N ALA A 26 -7.15 16.70 -4.23
CA ALA A 26 -7.04 15.81 -5.37
C ALA A 26 -5.86 14.85 -5.17
N SER A 27 -5.98 13.64 -5.72
CA SER A 27 -4.84 12.76 -5.87
C SER A 27 -3.84 13.37 -6.83
N LEU A 28 -2.56 13.26 -6.48
CA LEU A 28 -1.46 13.85 -7.22
C LEU A 28 -0.29 12.88 -7.25
N CYS A 29 -0.12 12.24 -8.40
CA CYS A 29 0.94 11.28 -8.68
C CYS A 29 1.70 11.67 -9.95
N PHE A 30 2.97 11.28 -10.00
CA PHE A 30 3.84 11.48 -11.14
C PHE A 30 4.59 10.19 -11.43
N ASN A 31 4.84 9.89 -12.70
CA ASN A 31 5.89 8.98 -13.13
C ASN A 31 7.09 9.82 -13.59
N GLY A 32 8.15 9.86 -12.77
CA GLY A 32 9.22 10.84 -12.88
C GLY A 32 8.68 12.28 -12.79
N VAL A 33 8.73 13.03 -13.89
CA VAL A 33 8.19 14.40 -13.97
C VAL A 33 6.80 14.49 -14.62
N THR A 34 6.29 13.36 -15.11
CA THR A 34 5.03 13.29 -15.87
C THR A 34 3.86 13.06 -14.92
N PRO A 35 2.87 13.96 -14.85
CA PRO A 35 1.68 13.73 -14.03
C PRO A 35 0.91 12.49 -14.51
N LEU A 36 0.50 11.63 -13.58
CA LEU A 36 -0.38 10.50 -13.87
C LEU A 36 -1.84 10.93 -13.69
N PRO A 37 -2.72 10.71 -14.69
CA PRO A 37 -4.12 11.02 -14.55
C PRO A 37 -4.80 10.04 -13.59
N VAL A 38 -5.83 10.51 -12.90
CA VAL A 38 -6.74 9.68 -12.12
C VAL A 38 -7.99 9.47 -12.95
N VAL A 39 -8.27 8.23 -13.36
CA VAL A 39 -9.44 7.88 -14.18
C VAL A 39 -10.26 6.88 -13.41
N ASP A 40 -11.49 7.26 -13.02
CA ASP A 40 -12.39 6.41 -12.23
C ASP A 40 -11.80 5.83 -10.93
N GLY A 41 -10.84 6.55 -10.34
CA GLY A 41 -10.14 6.12 -9.13
C GLY A 41 -8.85 5.34 -9.40
N GLU A 42 -8.58 4.98 -10.65
CA GLU A 42 -7.37 4.27 -11.08
C GLU A 42 -6.26 5.25 -11.46
N ILE A 43 -5.04 4.90 -11.07
CA ILE A 43 -3.80 5.58 -11.44
C ILE A 43 -2.89 4.49 -11.97
N ASN A 44 -2.49 4.59 -13.23
CA ASN A 44 -1.75 3.54 -13.92
C ASN A 44 -0.37 4.03 -14.33
N GLY A 45 0.63 3.21 -14.06
CA GLY A 45 1.95 3.23 -14.68
C GLY A 45 1.88 2.75 -16.13
N THR A 46 2.95 2.11 -16.57
CA THR A 46 3.16 1.57 -17.91
C THR A 46 3.64 0.13 -17.86
N GLU A 47 3.74 -0.53 -19.00
CA GLU A 47 4.28 -1.91 -19.09
C GLU A 47 5.81 -1.98 -18.92
N GLY A 48 6.46 -0.86 -18.59
CA GLY A 48 7.89 -0.83 -18.32
C GLY A 48 8.19 -0.02 -17.07
N ALA A 49 9.43 -0.15 -16.58
CA ALA A 49 9.88 0.44 -15.33
C ALA A 49 9.51 1.91 -15.15
N ASP A 50 8.78 2.19 -14.07
CA ASP A 50 8.28 3.50 -13.68
C ASP A 50 8.89 3.99 -12.35
N ASP A 51 9.03 5.31 -12.19
CA ASP A 51 9.33 5.96 -10.90
C ASP A 51 8.09 6.73 -10.44
N ILE A 52 7.15 6.03 -9.82
CA ILE A 52 5.87 6.57 -9.41
C ILE A 52 5.98 7.23 -8.03
N ARG A 53 5.70 8.53 -7.99
CA ARG A 53 5.64 9.30 -6.75
C ARG A 53 4.27 9.94 -6.57
N CYS A 54 3.57 9.51 -5.52
CA CYS A 54 2.29 10.07 -5.09
C CYS A 54 2.47 10.98 -3.87
N LEU A 55 2.20 12.28 -4.06
CA LEU A 55 2.24 13.29 -3.01
C LEU A 55 0.97 13.29 -2.15
N SER A 56 -0.16 12.94 -2.77
CA SER A 56 -1.47 12.84 -2.15
C SER A 56 -2.28 11.79 -2.90
N LEU A 57 -3.06 11.01 -2.17
CA LEU A 57 -4.01 10.05 -2.72
C LEU A 57 -5.32 10.18 -1.95
N THR A 58 -6.45 10.02 -2.62
CA THR A 58 -7.78 10.03 -2.02
C THR A 58 -8.23 8.61 -1.70
N ASN A 59 -9.11 8.47 -0.71
CA ASN A 59 -9.63 7.17 -0.32
C ASN A 59 -10.29 6.46 -1.49
N GLY A 60 -9.99 5.17 -1.64
CA GLY A 60 -10.53 4.32 -2.70
C GLY A 60 -9.74 4.36 -4.00
N ASN A 61 -8.63 5.11 -4.08
CA ASN A 61 -7.74 5.02 -5.23
C ASN A 61 -7.06 3.66 -5.32
N THR A 62 -6.94 3.19 -6.55
CA THR A 62 -6.07 2.08 -6.94
C THR A 62 -4.88 2.65 -7.70
N LEU A 63 -3.68 2.22 -7.34
CA LEU A 63 -2.44 2.51 -8.03
C LEU A 63 -1.86 1.21 -8.58
N ASN A 64 -1.60 1.16 -9.89
CA ASN A 64 -1.04 0.00 -10.57
C ASN A 64 0.29 0.41 -11.22
N GLY A 65 1.39 -0.26 -10.89
CA GLY A 65 2.66 -0.16 -11.62
C GLY A 65 2.56 -0.79 -13.00
N LEU A 66 1.93 -1.97 -13.06
CA LEU A 66 1.64 -2.83 -14.22
C LEU A 66 2.80 -3.76 -14.55
N GLY A 67 3.79 -3.35 -15.33
CA GLY A 67 4.85 -4.23 -15.79
C GLY A 67 6.21 -3.54 -15.75
N GLY A 68 7.28 -4.32 -15.59
CA GLY A 68 8.64 -3.81 -15.41
C GLY A 68 8.95 -3.52 -13.95
N ASP A 69 10.23 -3.25 -13.67
CA ASP A 69 10.71 -3.01 -12.30
C ASP A 69 10.36 -1.58 -11.85
N ASP A 70 9.28 -1.44 -11.09
CA ASP A 70 8.72 -0.17 -10.67
C ASP A 70 9.24 0.29 -9.32
N THR A 71 9.31 1.61 -9.15
CA THR A 71 9.55 2.22 -7.84
C THR A 71 8.38 3.11 -7.45
N ILE A 72 7.61 2.67 -6.47
CA ILE A 72 6.38 3.34 -6.03
C ILE A 72 6.57 3.98 -4.66
N ARG A 73 6.33 5.29 -4.55
CA ARG A 73 6.47 6.05 -3.30
C ARG A 73 5.22 6.87 -2.97
N ILE A 74 4.58 6.52 -1.85
CA ILE A 74 3.39 7.20 -1.34
C ILE A 74 3.76 8.01 -0.09
N LEU A 75 3.67 9.34 -0.20
CA LEU A 75 4.13 10.27 0.83
C LEU A 75 3.00 10.87 1.69
N GLY A 76 1.76 10.83 1.21
CA GLY A 76 0.58 11.39 1.90
C GLY A 76 -0.10 10.39 2.86
N LEU A 77 -0.97 10.90 3.73
CA LEU A 77 -1.85 10.09 4.58
C LEU A 77 -2.93 9.43 3.73
N VAL A 78 -3.21 8.15 3.94
CA VAL A 78 -4.20 7.44 3.14
C VAL A 78 -4.97 6.38 3.91
N GLY A 79 -6.29 6.41 3.76
CA GLY A 79 -7.17 5.30 4.08
C GLY A 79 -7.61 4.58 2.80
N ASN A 80 -7.93 3.29 2.91
CA ASN A 80 -8.51 2.45 1.84
C ASN A 80 -7.87 2.63 0.46
N LEU A 81 -6.57 2.37 0.34
CA LEU A 81 -5.90 2.31 -0.96
C LEU A 81 -5.66 0.88 -1.40
N ARG A 82 -5.55 0.71 -2.71
CA ARG A 82 -4.94 -0.48 -3.31
C ARG A 82 -3.72 -0.06 -4.09
N VAL A 83 -2.60 -0.74 -3.86
CA VAL A 83 -1.34 -0.50 -4.56
C VAL A 83 -0.86 -1.85 -5.03
N TYR A 84 -0.55 -1.93 -6.32
CA TYR A 84 -0.03 -3.11 -6.99
C TYR A 84 1.26 -2.70 -7.68
N GLY A 85 2.34 -3.44 -7.42
CA GLY A 85 3.57 -3.36 -8.21
C GLY A 85 3.27 -3.85 -9.62
N GLY A 86 2.89 -5.12 -9.74
CA GLY A 86 2.51 -5.71 -11.01
C GLY A 86 3.43 -6.86 -11.33
N GLY A 87 3.96 -6.92 -12.55
CA GLY A 87 5.00 -7.88 -12.90
C GLY A 87 6.36 -7.21 -13.03
N GLY A 88 7.39 -7.71 -12.35
CA GLY A 88 8.71 -7.08 -12.27
C GLY A 88 9.20 -7.08 -10.83
N ASN A 89 10.45 -6.68 -10.62
CA ASN A 89 10.98 -6.56 -9.25
C ASN A 89 10.73 -5.14 -8.73
N ASP A 90 9.67 -4.97 -7.97
CA ASP A 90 9.14 -3.68 -7.56
C ASP A 90 9.64 -3.25 -6.19
N THR A 91 9.73 -1.93 -5.99
CA THR A 91 10.01 -1.33 -4.69
C THR A 91 8.87 -0.40 -4.30
N ILE A 92 8.05 -0.82 -3.33
CA ILE A 92 6.88 -0.08 -2.87
C ILE A 92 7.13 0.47 -1.47
N THR A 93 7.07 1.79 -1.32
CA THR A 93 7.18 2.46 -0.02
C THR A 93 5.92 3.23 0.33
N VAL A 94 5.25 2.80 1.40
CA VAL A 94 4.12 3.52 2.00
C VAL A 94 4.51 3.94 3.41
N ARG A 95 4.78 5.24 3.60
CA ARG A 95 5.25 5.74 4.91
C ARG A 95 4.15 5.82 5.96
N ALA A 96 2.91 5.96 5.53
CA ALA A 96 1.76 6.01 6.42
C ALA A 96 1.40 4.60 6.92
N THR A 97 0.74 4.53 8.07
CA THR A 97 -0.02 3.33 8.45
C THR A 97 -1.15 3.13 7.45
N LEU A 98 -1.29 1.92 6.93
CA LEU A 98 -2.45 1.50 6.16
C LEU A 98 -3.60 1.14 7.10
N THR A 99 -4.75 1.77 6.89
CA THR A 99 -6.00 1.41 7.57
C THR A 99 -7.02 1.01 6.51
N GLY A 100 -7.65 -0.15 6.69
CA GLY A 100 -8.83 -0.50 5.91
C GLY A 100 -10.07 0.28 6.37
N GLY A 101 -11.17 0.05 5.68
CA GLY A 101 -12.47 0.64 5.98
C GLY A 101 -13.54 -0.43 6.00
N PHE A 102 -14.69 -0.12 6.60
CA PHE A 102 -15.83 -1.04 6.62
C PHE A 102 -16.23 -1.45 5.19
N GLY A 103 -15.89 -2.68 4.80
CA GLY A 103 -16.17 -3.23 3.47
C GLY A 103 -15.12 -2.98 2.39
N ASN A 104 -13.97 -2.35 2.69
CA ASN A 104 -12.86 -2.18 1.76
C ASN A 104 -11.52 -2.38 2.48
N THR A 105 -10.78 -3.41 2.08
CA THR A 105 -9.42 -3.68 2.56
C THR A 105 -8.43 -2.75 1.87
N ALA A 106 -7.58 -2.09 2.65
CA ALA A 106 -6.39 -1.46 2.10
C ALA A 106 -5.42 -2.59 1.73
N LEU A 107 -4.80 -2.53 0.55
CA LEU A 107 -3.91 -3.58 0.07
C LEU A 107 -2.67 -2.96 -0.55
N VAL A 108 -1.52 -3.51 -0.20
CA VAL A 108 -0.28 -3.36 -0.98
C VAL A 108 0.15 -4.75 -1.39
N SER A 109 0.33 -4.96 -2.68
CA SER A 109 0.74 -6.21 -3.30
C SER A 109 1.97 -5.93 -4.17
N GLY A 110 2.99 -6.77 -4.05
CA GLY A 110 4.16 -6.76 -4.92
C GLY A 110 3.74 -7.23 -6.30
N GLY A 111 3.32 -8.49 -6.39
CA GLY A 111 2.80 -9.10 -7.61
C GLY A 111 3.71 -10.25 -8.06
N ASP A 112 4.04 -10.31 -9.35
CA ASP A 112 4.99 -11.29 -9.86
C ASP A 112 6.41 -10.68 -9.85
N GLY A 113 7.37 -11.25 -9.14
CA GLY A 113 8.76 -10.79 -9.09
C GLY A 113 9.32 -10.80 -7.67
N ASP A 114 10.61 -10.48 -7.53
CA ASP A 114 11.24 -10.34 -6.21
C ASP A 114 11.04 -8.90 -5.69
N ASP A 115 10.01 -8.68 -4.88
CA ASP A 115 9.55 -7.34 -4.49
C ASP A 115 10.07 -6.88 -3.12
N VAL A 116 10.11 -5.56 -2.93
CA VAL A 116 10.43 -4.93 -1.66
C VAL A 116 9.32 -3.98 -1.21
N LEU A 117 8.58 -4.41 -0.19
CA LEU A 117 7.50 -3.64 0.41
C LEU A 117 7.99 -3.01 1.72
N THR A 118 7.93 -1.69 1.84
CA THR A 118 8.26 -0.96 3.06
C THR A 118 7.07 -0.16 3.57
N LEU A 119 6.48 -0.61 4.66
CA LEU A 119 5.19 -0.11 5.17
C LEU A 119 5.33 0.43 6.61
N GLY A 120 4.74 1.60 6.85
CA GLY A 120 4.72 2.23 8.17
C GLY A 120 3.97 1.43 9.23
N GLY A 121 2.96 0.66 8.82
CA GLY A 121 2.19 -0.24 9.67
C GLY A 121 0.93 -0.72 8.98
N LEU A 122 0.34 -1.80 9.49
CA LEU A 122 -0.92 -2.38 9.05
C LEU A 122 -1.90 -2.37 10.22
N GLU A 123 -2.98 -1.62 10.11
CA GLU A 123 -3.97 -1.43 11.16
C GLU A 123 -5.39 -1.81 10.69
N LEU A 124 -6.30 -1.99 11.66
CA LEU A 124 -7.77 -2.06 11.60
C LEU A 124 -8.45 -2.24 10.22
N ASN A 125 -9.50 -3.07 10.20
CA ASN A 125 -10.39 -3.28 9.06
C ASN A 125 -9.73 -3.91 7.81
N GLY A 126 -8.75 -4.79 7.98
CA GLY A 126 -8.24 -5.62 6.89
C GLY A 126 -7.19 -4.93 6.02
N ALA A 127 -6.33 -4.09 6.59
CA ALA A 127 -5.14 -3.64 5.87
C ALA A 127 -4.20 -4.82 5.64
N GLU A 128 -3.71 -4.94 4.42
CA GLU A 128 -3.02 -6.14 3.96
C GLU A 128 -1.76 -5.80 3.16
N ALA A 129 -0.70 -6.58 3.38
CA ALA A 129 0.52 -6.57 2.60
C ALA A 129 0.77 -7.97 2.04
N ARG A 130 1.05 -8.08 0.75
CA ARG A 130 1.36 -9.35 0.07
C ARG A 130 2.63 -9.20 -0.76
N GLY A 131 3.54 -10.16 -0.64
CA GLY A 131 4.61 -10.36 -1.61
C GLY A 131 4.03 -10.83 -2.94
N ASP A 132 3.27 -11.93 -2.86
CA ASP A 132 2.67 -12.67 -3.98
C ASP A 132 3.64 -13.70 -4.59
N ALA A 133 4.10 -13.60 -5.82
CA ALA A 133 4.93 -14.65 -6.42
C ALA A 133 6.37 -14.18 -6.63
N GLY A 134 7.33 -14.77 -5.93
CA GLY A 134 8.74 -14.41 -5.98
C GLY A 134 9.34 -14.35 -4.59
N ASN A 135 10.62 -13.98 -4.48
CA ASN A 135 11.30 -13.94 -3.18
C ASN A 135 11.19 -12.52 -2.61
N ASP A 136 10.16 -12.31 -1.80
CA ASP A 136 9.75 -10.97 -1.40
C ASP A 136 10.37 -10.53 -0.09
N THR A 137 10.53 -9.22 0.08
CA THR A 137 10.95 -8.61 1.34
C THR A 137 9.87 -7.66 1.85
N LEU A 138 9.19 -8.06 2.93
CA LEU A 138 8.18 -7.26 3.61
C LEU A 138 8.77 -6.61 4.87
N ASN A 139 9.02 -5.31 4.81
CA ASN A 139 9.49 -4.49 5.92
C ASN A 139 8.33 -3.71 6.55
N ILE A 140 7.79 -4.21 7.67
CA ILE A 140 6.60 -3.66 8.31
C ILE A 140 6.91 -3.29 9.77
N ALA A 141 6.64 -2.06 10.18
CA ALA A 141 6.94 -1.69 11.57
C ALA A 141 6.01 -2.38 12.58
N VAL A 142 4.69 -2.34 12.36
CA VAL A 142 3.71 -2.93 13.29
C VAL A 142 2.54 -3.51 12.48
N ILE A 143 2.07 -4.67 12.90
CA ILE A 143 0.79 -5.24 12.47
C ILE A 143 -0.14 -5.27 13.67
N ASP A 144 -1.12 -4.37 13.64
CA ASP A 144 -2.16 -4.24 14.66
C ASP A 144 -3.37 -5.15 14.36
N PRO A 145 -4.30 -5.33 15.32
CA PRO A 145 -5.44 -6.21 15.13
C PRO A 145 -6.24 -5.89 13.87
N GLY A 146 -6.44 -6.90 13.02
CA GLY A 146 -7.12 -6.77 11.74
C GLY A 146 -6.21 -6.44 10.57
N GLY A 147 -4.90 -6.25 10.79
CA GLY A 147 -3.89 -6.25 9.73
C GLY A 147 -3.47 -7.67 9.33
N ARG A 148 -2.93 -7.84 8.11
CA ARG A 148 -2.42 -9.12 7.60
C ARG A 148 -1.18 -8.92 6.74
N ALA A 149 -0.15 -9.74 6.95
CA ALA A 149 1.01 -9.80 6.07
C ALA A 149 1.19 -11.22 5.52
N GLU A 150 1.41 -11.32 4.21
CA GLU A 150 1.64 -12.55 3.47
C GLU A 150 2.89 -12.45 2.60
N GLY A 151 3.74 -13.47 2.63
CA GLY A 151 4.79 -13.67 1.61
C GLY A 151 4.19 -14.25 0.33
N ASN A 152 3.49 -15.38 0.47
CA ASN A 152 2.90 -16.25 -0.55
C ASN A 152 3.90 -17.25 -1.16
N GLU A 153 4.17 -17.23 -2.47
CA GLU A 153 5.03 -18.24 -3.12
C GLU A 153 6.45 -17.71 -3.28
N GLY A 154 7.46 -18.36 -2.69
CA GLY A 154 8.87 -18.00 -2.84
C GLY A 154 9.61 -18.04 -1.50
N ASP A 155 10.93 -17.86 -1.53
CA ASP A 155 11.73 -17.79 -0.30
C ASP A 155 11.68 -16.37 0.29
N ASP A 156 10.69 -16.09 1.14
CA ASP A 156 10.35 -14.75 1.58
C ASP A 156 11.08 -14.29 2.85
N LEU A 157 11.26 -12.96 2.95
CA LEU A 157 11.80 -12.29 4.13
C LEU A 157 10.76 -11.33 4.74
N LEU A 158 10.09 -11.79 5.80
CA LEU A 158 9.13 -11.00 6.56
C LEU A 158 9.81 -10.36 7.77
N GLN A 159 10.09 -9.06 7.67
CA GLN A 159 10.70 -8.25 8.72
C GLN A 159 9.66 -7.38 9.43
N ILE A 160 9.20 -7.84 10.59
CA ILE A 160 8.08 -7.25 11.34
C ILE A 160 8.50 -7.01 12.80
N ASP A 161 8.49 -5.77 13.30
CA ASP A 161 8.89 -5.54 14.71
C ASP A 161 7.85 -6.03 15.72
N SER A 162 6.56 -5.80 15.47
CA SER A 162 5.49 -6.19 16.39
C SER A 162 4.28 -6.73 15.64
N ASN A 163 3.80 -7.90 16.05
CA ASN A 163 2.61 -8.54 15.50
C ASN A 163 1.52 -8.70 16.57
N ALA A 164 0.30 -8.24 16.28
CA ALA A 164 -0.91 -8.43 17.07
C ALA A 164 -2.05 -9.09 16.26
N SER A 165 -1.73 -9.62 15.09
CA SER A 165 -2.67 -10.16 14.10
C SER A 165 -2.03 -11.32 13.33
N THR A 166 -2.28 -11.42 12.02
CA THR A 166 -1.85 -12.52 11.17
C THR A 166 -0.59 -12.20 10.38
N VAL A 167 0.37 -13.11 10.45
CA VAL A 167 1.55 -13.18 9.58
C VAL A 167 1.59 -14.58 8.98
N MET A 168 1.66 -14.67 7.66
CA MET A 168 1.80 -15.92 6.92
C MET A 168 2.98 -15.78 5.97
N ALA A 169 3.98 -16.66 6.00
CA ALA A 169 5.06 -16.57 5.03
C ALA A 169 4.62 -17.25 3.72
N GLY A 170 4.35 -18.55 3.71
CA GLY A 170 3.61 -19.17 2.63
C GLY A 170 4.25 -20.47 2.19
N GLY A 171 4.65 -20.59 0.92
CA GLY A 171 5.39 -21.74 0.43
C GLY A 171 6.78 -21.32 0.00
N GLY A 172 7.82 -21.96 0.53
CA GLY A 172 9.21 -21.58 0.31
C GLY A 172 10.03 -21.77 1.57
N ASN A 173 11.29 -21.35 1.57
CA ASN A 173 12.12 -21.35 2.78
C ASN A 173 12.20 -19.94 3.34
N ASP A 174 11.25 -19.65 4.22
CA ASP A 174 10.96 -18.30 4.64
C ASP A 174 11.78 -17.88 5.87
N THR A 175 11.96 -16.57 6.03
CA THR A 175 12.53 -15.97 7.22
C THR A 175 11.58 -14.93 7.82
N ILE A 176 11.08 -15.22 9.03
CA ILE A 176 10.27 -14.29 9.82
C ILE A 176 11.12 -13.74 10.96
N ARG A 177 11.32 -12.42 11.01
CA ARG A 177 12.17 -11.78 12.04
C ARG A 177 11.75 -10.36 12.40
N GLY A 178 12.37 -9.81 13.44
CA GLY A 178 12.21 -8.40 13.79
C GLY A 178 12.88 -7.47 12.78
N LEU A 179 12.22 -6.40 12.37
CA LEU A 179 12.79 -5.41 11.44
C LEU A 179 14.03 -4.72 12.01
N ARG A 180 13.97 -4.31 13.28
CA ARG A 180 15.02 -3.56 13.98
C ARG A 180 15.68 -4.37 15.10
N THR A 181 14.96 -5.33 15.66
CA THR A 181 15.38 -6.12 16.83
C THR A 181 15.89 -7.51 16.49
N ASP A 182 15.85 -7.91 15.20
CA ASP A 182 16.06 -9.28 14.72
C ASP A 182 15.06 -10.32 15.26
N ARG A 183 14.28 -10.00 16.31
CA ARG A 183 13.17 -10.82 16.80
C ARG A 183 11.84 -10.09 16.72
N MET A 184 10.87 -10.68 16.02
CA MET A 184 9.50 -10.17 15.93
C MET A 184 8.81 -10.31 17.28
N HIS A 185 8.30 -9.22 17.84
CA HIS A 185 7.55 -9.26 19.08
C HIS A 185 6.12 -9.73 18.82
N LEU A 186 5.77 -10.88 19.39
CA LEU A 186 4.40 -11.39 19.40
C LEU A 186 3.64 -10.77 20.58
N THR A 187 2.39 -10.41 20.35
CA THR A 187 1.49 -9.86 21.36
C THR A 187 0.24 -10.73 21.49
N ARG A 188 -0.81 -10.23 22.16
CA ARG A 188 -2.02 -11.03 22.39
C ARG A 188 -2.84 -11.13 21.10
N GLY A 189 -3.10 -12.35 20.66
CA GLY A 189 -3.90 -12.62 19.47
C GLY A 189 -3.08 -12.77 18.19
N SER A 190 -1.75 -12.74 18.30
CA SER A 190 -0.87 -13.02 17.16
C SER A 190 -1.06 -14.45 16.66
N PHE A 191 -1.17 -14.57 15.35
CA PHE A 191 -1.01 -15.79 14.59
C PHE A 191 0.16 -15.59 13.63
N THR A 192 1.10 -16.52 13.66
CA THR A 192 2.27 -16.54 12.77
C THR A 192 2.43 -17.95 12.24
N ASP A 193 2.42 -18.10 10.93
CA ASP A 193 2.62 -19.38 10.26
C ASP A 193 3.60 -19.18 9.12
N ALA A 194 4.74 -19.86 9.12
CA ALA A 194 5.63 -19.74 7.96
C ALA A 194 5.21 -20.68 6.81
N GLY A 195 4.33 -21.65 7.07
CA GLY A 195 3.74 -22.47 6.01
C GLY A 195 4.58 -23.67 5.59
N ASP A 196 4.68 -23.91 4.28
CA ASP A 196 5.32 -25.08 3.69
C ASP A 196 6.78 -24.80 3.35
N GLY A 197 7.71 -25.55 3.95
CA GLY A 197 9.12 -25.48 3.59
C GLY A 197 10.06 -25.75 4.75
N THR A 198 11.19 -25.05 4.77
CA THR A 198 12.11 -25.06 5.92
C THR A 198 12.36 -23.64 6.38
N ASP A 199 11.65 -23.25 7.41
CA ASP A 199 11.48 -21.84 7.74
C ASP A 199 12.24 -21.45 8.99
N THR A 200 12.72 -20.20 8.99
CA THR A 200 13.44 -19.60 10.11
C THR A 200 12.60 -18.52 10.76
N CYS A 201 12.17 -18.75 12.00
CA CYS A 201 11.42 -17.80 12.78
C CYS A 201 12.21 -17.29 13.99
N ARG A 202 12.51 -15.99 14.00
CA ARG A 202 13.11 -15.29 15.14
C ARG A 202 12.03 -14.50 15.88
N LEU A 203 11.51 -15.08 16.97
CA LEU A 203 10.31 -14.58 17.67
C LEU A 203 10.61 -14.18 19.12
N ARG A 204 9.92 -13.14 19.60
CA ARG A 204 9.90 -12.70 21.01
C ARG A 204 8.46 -12.80 21.56
N TYR A 205 8.20 -13.85 22.31
CA TYR A 205 6.90 -14.13 22.93
C TYR A 205 6.50 -13.08 23.98
N PRO A 206 5.20 -12.80 24.16
CA PRO A 206 4.71 -11.91 25.21
C PRO A 206 4.79 -12.59 26.57
N GLU A 207 4.81 -11.79 27.64
CA GLU A 207 4.75 -12.31 29.03
C GLU A 207 3.37 -12.87 29.38
N ILE A 208 2.32 -12.44 28.67
CA ILE A 208 0.93 -12.84 28.89
C ILE A 208 0.26 -13.11 27.54
N GLY A 209 -0.45 -14.23 27.45
CA GLY A 209 -1.13 -14.70 26.24
C GLY A 209 -0.40 -15.86 25.57
N THR A 210 -1.12 -16.61 24.76
CA THR A 210 -0.59 -17.74 23.97
C THR A 210 -0.70 -17.37 22.50
N PRO A 211 0.34 -16.79 21.88
CA PRO A 211 0.34 -16.60 20.43
C PRO A 211 0.31 -17.97 19.75
N ALA A 212 -0.31 -18.04 18.58
CA ALA A 212 -0.29 -19.23 17.74
C ALA A 212 0.88 -19.12 16.77
N VAL A 213 1.79 -20.10 16.80
CA VAL A 213 2.95 -20.18 15.92
C VAL A 213 2.97 -21.56 15.26
N ALA A 214 3.09 -21.59 13.93
CA ALA A 214 3.16 -22.79 13.09
C ALA A 214 4.22 -22.61 11.98
N GLY A 215 4.58 -23.71 11.31
CA GLY A 215 5.55 -23.71 10.20
C GLY A 215 6.89 -23.07 10.53
N CYS A 216 7.42 -23.23 11.74
CA CYS A 216 8.70 -22.62 12.15
C CYS A 216 9.68 -23.71 12.55
N GLU A 217 10.37 -24.31 11.60
CA GLU A 217 11.29 -25.44 11.82
C GLU A 217 12.57 -24.99 12.53
N VAL A 218 13.04 -23.78 12.23
CA VAL A 218 14.28 -23.22 12.76
C VAL A 218 13.96 -22.00 13.65
N THR A 219 14.20 -22.14 14.96
CA THR A 219 13.93 -21.09 15.96
C THR A 219 15.18 -20.80 16.82
N PRO A 220 16.04 -19.82 16.42
CA PRO A 220 17.29 -19.51 17.11
C PRO A 220 17.20 -18.47 18.25
#